data_AF-A0A7Z7J3X5-F1
#
_entry.id   AF-A0A7Z7J3X5-F1
#
_cell.length_a   1.000
_cell.length_b   1.000
_cell.length_c   1.000
_cell.angle_alpha   90.00
_cell.angle_beta   90.00
_cell.angle_gamma   90.00
#
_symmetry.space_group_name_H-M   'P 1'
#
loop_
_entity.id
_entity.type
_entity.pdbx_description
1 polymer ?
#
loop_
_entity_poly.entity_id
_entity_poly.type
_entity_poly.pdbx_seq_one_letter_code
_entity_poly.pdbx_strand_id
1 'polypeptide(L)'
;MLVSSYGYEQTNVDFYEVVAVQNRTVTLRELVQQRQDTGHMSGTATPVPGQYTKAEPIRKRVNPRNGVKVSSSSYAHPWDGRPQYWSSYA
;
A
#
# COMPACT_ATOMS: atom_id res chain seq x y z
N MET A 1 -1.78 -3.33 -9.10
CA MET A 1 -1.19 -2.79 -7.85
C MET A 1 -2.24 -2.72 -6.76
N LEU A 2 -1.82 -2.79 -5.51
CA LEU A 2 -2.66 -2.61 -4.34
C LEU A 2 -2.14 -1.43 -3.51
N VAL A 3 -3.04 -0.77 -2.79
CA VAL A 3 -2.72 0.27 -1.82
C VAL A 3 -3.41 -0.06 -0.50
N SER A 4 -2.71 0.17 0.61
CA SER A 4 -3.28 0.15 1.96
C SER A 4 -3.10 1.51 2.60
N SER A 5 -4.18 2.04 3.17
CA SER A 5 -4.15 3.24 4.02
C SER A 5 -4.58 2.85 5.42
N TYR A 6 -3.80 3.24 6.43
CA TYR A 6 -4.06 2.88 7.82
C TYR A 6 -3.46 3.90 8.77
N GLY A 7 -3.96 3.86 10.00
CA GLY A 7 -3.51 4.67 11.10
C GLY A 7 -4.68 5.35 11.80
N TYR A 8 -4.46 5.72 13.05
CA TYR A 8 -5.52 6.25 13.92
C TYR A 8 -5.41 7.77 14.01
N GLU A 9 -4.23 8.27 14.36
CA GLU A 9 -3.93 9.71 14.43
C GLU A 9 -3.28 10.22 13.13
N GLN A 10 -2.56 9.35 12.42
CA GLN A 10 -1.82 9.67 11.19
C GLN A 10 -2.30 8.74 10.07
N THR A 11 -2.18 9.18 8.82
CA THR A 11 -2.53 8.36 7.65
C THR A 11 -1.27 7.87 6.98
N ASN A 12 -0.90 6.61 7.24
CA ASN A 12 0.16 5.92 6.51
C ASN A 12 -0.41 5.27 5.26
N VAL A 13 0.34 5.37 4.16
CA VAL A 13 -0.01 4.74 2.89
C VAL A 13 1.14 3.85 2.44
N ASP A 14 0.83 2.58 2.21
CA ASP A 14 1.75 1.59 1.67
C ASP A 14 1.22 1.05 0.35
N PHE A 15 2.14 0.86 -0.61
CA PHE A 15 1.82 0.35 -1.94
C PHE A 15 2.46 -1.02 -2.15
N TYR A 16 1.73 -1.89 -2.86
CA TYR A 16 2.16 -3.24 -3.14
C TYR A 16 1.98 -3.61 -4.61
N GLU A 17 2.97 -4.30 -5.15
CA GLU A 17 2.91 -4.95 -6.46
C GLU A 17 2.62 -6.44 -6.28
N VAL A 18 1.70 -6.97 -7.11
CA VAL A 18 1.40 -8.40 -7.14
C VAL A 18 2.40 -9.06 -8.08
N VAL A 19 3.36 -9.80 -7.53
CA VAL A 19 4.43 -10.44 -8.32
C VAL A 19 4.11 -11.89 -8.68
N ALA A 20 3.18 -12.51 -7.98
CA ALA A 20 2.69 -13.86 -8.31
C ALA A 20 1.26 -14.07 -7.78
N VAL A 21 0.48 -14.88 -8.51
CA VAL A 21 -0.86 -15.31 -8.11
C VAL A 21 -0.91 -16.83 -8.14
N GLN A 22 -1.36 -17.44 -7.05
CA GLN A 22 -1.54 -18.89 -6.94
C GLN A 22 -2.87 -19.18 -6.25
N ASN A 23 -3.84 -19.72 -7.01
CA ASN A 23 -5.21 -19.92 -6.55
C ASN A 23 -5.84 -18.63 -6.02
N ARG A 24 -6.08 -18.56 -4.70
CA ARG A 24 -6.64 -17.39 -4.00
C ARG A 24 -5.59 -16.66 -3.17
N THR A 25 -4.31 -16.96 -3.38
CA THR A 25 -3.19 -16.37 -2.67
C THR A 25 -2.38 -15.50 -3.64
N VAL A 26 -2.10 -14.28 -3.23
CA VAL A 26 -1.24 -13.34 -3.94
C VAL A 26 0.07 -13.15 -3.18
N THR A 27 1.17 -13.07 -3.92
CA THR A 27 2.47 -12.67 -3.39
C THR A 27 2.64 -11.18 -3.68
N LEU A 28 2.78 -10.41 -2.62
CA LEU A 28 2.89 -8.96 -2.65
C LEU A 28 4.33 -8.56 -2.35
N ARG A 29 4.88 -7.65 -3.14
CA ARG A 29 6.09 -6.90 -2.79
C ARG A 29 5.74 -5.46 -2.51
N GLU A 30 6.27 -4.93 -1.43
CA GLU A 30 6.12 -3.52 -1.09
C GLU A 30 6.94 -2.65 -2.04
N LEU A 31 6.31 -1.59 -2.53
CA LEU A 31 6.90 -0.65 -3.49
C LEU A 31 7.49 0.55 -2.78
N VAL A 32 8.58 1.06 -3.33
CA VAL A 32 9.04 2.41 -3.01
C VAL A 32 7.95 3.40 -3.42
N GLN A 33 7.75 4.43 -2.60
CA GLN A 33 6.79 5.49 -2.84
C GLN A 33 7.51 6.83 -2.94
N GLN A 34 7.07 7.67 -3.87
CA GLN A 34 7.44 9.06 -3.92
C GLN A 34 6.43 9.87 -3.12
N ARG A 35 6.91 10.59 -2.09
CA ARG A 35 6.10 11.49 -1.29
C ARG A 35 6.33 12.92 -1.74
N GLN A 36 5.23 13.66 -1.88
CA GLN A 36 5.23 15.09 -2.14
C GLN A 36 4.54 15.76 -0.96
N ASP A 37 5.30 16.53 -0.19
CA ASP A 37 4.76 17.34 0.89
C ASP A 37 3.95 18.50 0.32
N THR A 38 2.72 18.66 0.80
CA THR A 38 1.84 19.78 0.45
C THR A 38 1.82 20.85 1.54
N GLY A 39 2.56 20.64 2.64
CA GLY A 39 2.57 21.49 3.82
C GLY A 39 1.76 20.91 4.98
N HIS A 40 1.90 21.49 6.17
CA HIS A 40 1.18 21.07 7.40
C HIS A 40 1.34 19.58 7.75
N MET A 41 2.55 19.03 7.56
CA MET A 41 2.86 17.62 7.83
C MET A 41 1.93 16.65 7.06
N SER A 42 1.48 17.07 5.89
CA SER A 42 0.62 16.29 5.01
C SER A 42 1.13 16.34 3.59
N GLY A 43 0.71 15.36 2.79
CA GLY A 43 1.15 15.27 1.42
C GLY A 43 0.41 14.22 0.62
N THR A 44 0.95 13.96 -0.57
CA THR A 44 0.52 12.86 -1.43
C THR A 44 1.65 11.87 -1.63
N ALA A 45 1.29 10.60 -1.76
CA ALA A 45 2.19 9.49 -2.01
C ALA A 45 1.78 8.77 -3.29
N THR A 46 2.76 8.45 -4.13
CA THR A 46 2.55 7.71 -5.38
C THR A 46 3.52 6.54 -5.44
N PRO A 47 3.10 5.34 -5.86
CA PRO A 47 4.02 4.20 -5.98
C PRO A 47 4.99 4.42 -7.13
N VAL A 48 6.18 3.82 -7.02
CA VAL A 48 7.17 3.73 -8.09
C VAL A 48 7.21 2.28 -8.60
N PRO A 49 6.46 1.94 -9.67
CA PRO A 49 6.42 0.58 -10.22
C PRO A 49 7.82 0.01 -10.49
N GLY A 50 8.03 -1.27 -10.16
CA GLY A 50 9.31 -1.95 -10.36
C GLY A 50 10.42 -1.56 -9.38
N GLN A 51 10.23 -0.58 -8.49
CA GLN A 51 11.13 -0.30 -7.37
C GLN A 51 10.54 -0.84 -6.07
N TYR A 52 11.25 -1.78 -5.45
CA TYR A 52 10.80 -2.45 -4.23
C TYR A 52 11.55 -1.94 -3.01
N THR A 53 10.87 -1.92 -1.87
CA THR A 53 11.55 -1.67 -0.59
C THR A 53 12.41 -2.87 -0.20
N LYS A 54 13.15 -2.76 0.91
CA LYS A 54 13.92 -3.87 1.48
C LYS A 54 13.04 -4.90 2.21
N ALA A 55 11.72 -4.70 2.23
CA ALA A 55 10.79 -5.62 2.87
C ALA A 55 10.68 -6.94 2.10
N GLU A 56 10.61 -8.05 2.83
CA GLU A 56 10.41 -9.36 2.25
C GLU A 56 9.01 -9.49 1.60
N PRO A 57 8.87 -10.27 0.51
CA PRO A 57 7.56 -10.52 -0.10
C PRO A 57 6.60 -11.19 0.89
N ILE A 58 5.37 -10.70 0.95
CA ILE A 58 4.33 -11.26 1.81
C ILE A 58 3.32 -12.03 0.97
N ARG A 59 2.90 -13.20 1.46
CA ARG A 59 1.84 -14.01 0.84
C ARG A 59 0.54 -13.81 1.58
N LYS A 60 -0.50 -13.35 0.89
CA LYS A 60 -1.81 -13.06 1.49
C LYS A 60 -2.94 -13.65 0.66
N ARG A 61 -4.01 -14.07 1.33
CA ARG A 61 -5.20 -14.61 0.67
C ARG A 61 -6.15 -13.47 0.29
N VAL A 62 -6.64 -13.49 -0.93
CA VAL A 62 -7.62 -12.53 -1.42
C VAL A 62 -9.00 -12.90 -0.89
N ASN A 63 -9.74 -11.91 -0.38
CA ASN A 63 -11.10 -12.08 0.09
C ASN A 63 -12.10 -12.08 -1.11
N PRO A 64 -13.37 -12.50 -0.92
CA PRO A 64 -14.36 -12.52 -2.00
C PRO A 64 -14.70 -11.15 -2.61
N ARG A 65 -14.30 -10.04 -1.95
CA ARG A 65 -14.49 -8.66 -2.43
C ARG A 65 -13.22 -8.09 -3.09
N ASN A 66 -12.29 -8.95 -3.54
CA ASN A 66 -11.02 -8.56 -4.15
C ASN A 66 -10.10 -7.68 -3.27
N GLY A 67 -10.31 -7.70 -1.96
CA GLY A 67 -9.44 -7.04 -0.97
C GLY A 67 -8.44 -8.02 -0.37
N VAL A 68 -7.31 -7.49 0.09
CA VAL A 68 -6.26 -8.26 0.76
C VAL A 68 -6.04 -7.73 2.16
N LYS A 69 -6.21 -8.57 3.18
CA LYS A 69 -5.87 -8.19 4.56
C LYS A 69 -4.36 -8.24 4.75
N VAL A 70 -3.71 -7.09 4.92
CA VAL A 70 -2.25 -7.02 5.09
C VAL A 70 -1.89 -7.30 6.55
N SER A 71 -2.55 -6.61 7.50
CA SER A 71 -2.40 -6.84 8.95
C SER A 71 -3.77 -6.88 9.66
N SER A 72 -3.79 -7.02 10.98
CA SER A 72 -5.03 -6.94 11.78
C SER A 72 -5.79 -5.63 11.56
N SER A 73 -5.04 -4.55 11.31
CA SER A 73 -5.52 -3.17 11.25
C SER A 73 -5.40 -2.53 9.87
N SER A 74 -4.98 -3.28 8.84
CA SER A 74 -4.79 -2.75 7.49
C SER A 74 -5.33 -3.70 6.41
N TYR A 75 -6.02 -3.10 5.45
CA TYR A 75 -6.51 -3.76 4.26
C TYR A 75 -5.98 -3.05 3.03
N ALA A 76 -5.53 -3.83 2.05
CA ALA A 76 -5.13 -3.34 0.76
C ALA A 76 -6.24 -3.60 -0.26
N HIS A 77 -6.48 -2.61 -1.11
CA HIS A 77 -7.42 -2.66 -2.22
C HIS A 77 -6.73 -2.28 -3.52
N PRO A 78 -7.31 -2.59 -4.69
CA PRO A 78 -6.78 -2.13 -5.97
C PRO A 78 -6.52 -0.63 -5.95
N TRP A 79 -5.33 -0.23 -6.38
CA TRP A 79 -4.97 1.16 -6.55
C TRP A 79 -5.63 1.72 -7.81
N ASP A 80 -6.16 2.94 -7.73
CA ASP A 80 -6.93 3.61 -8.78
C ASP A 80 -6.07 4.44 -9.75
N GLY A 81 -4.75 4.43 -9.57
CA GLY A 81 -3.80 5.21 -10.37
C GLY A 81 -3.63 6.66 -9.91
N ARG A 82 -4.28 7.08 -8.81
CA ARG A 82 -4.20 8.46 -8.32
C ARG A 82 -3.27 8.57 -7.11
N PRO A 83 -2.58 9.71 -6.93
CA PRO A 83 -1.81 9.99 -5.71
C PRO A 83 -2.70 9.84 -4.47
N GLN A 84 -2.15 9.25 -3.41
CA GLN A 84 -2.87 8.95 -2.18
C GLN A 84 -2.47 9.91 -1.08
N TYR A 85 -3.44 10.44 -0.36
CA TYR A 85 -3.18 11.37 0.73
C TYR A 85 -2.55 10.67 1.93
N TRP A 86 -1.54 11.28 2.53
CA TRP A 86 -0.92 10.86 3.77
C TRP A 86 -0.76 12.05 4.72
N SER A 87 -0.71 11.78 6.01
CA SER A 87 -0.49 12.80 7.04
C SER A 87 0.38 12.26 8.16
N SER A 88 1.22 13.14 8.72
CA SER A 88 2.07 12.92 9.87
C SER A 88 1.84 14.02 10.91
N TYR A 89 2.19 13.77 12.17
CA TYR A 89 2.47 14.84 13.13
C TYR A 89 3.99 15.01 13.27
N ALA A 90 4.45 16.15 13.79
CA ALA A 90 5.87 16.41 14.10
C ALA A 90 6.13 16.31 15.59
#